data_AF-A0A396RS61-F1
#
_entry.id   AF-A0A396RS61-F1
#
_cell.length_a   1.000
_cell.length_b   1.000
_cell.length_c   1.000
_cell.angle_alpha   90.00
_cell.angle_beta   90.00
_cell.angle_gamma   90.00
#
_symmetry.space_group_name_H-M   'P 1'
#
loop_
_entity.id
_entity.type
_entity.pdbx_description
1 polymer ?
#
loop_
_entity_poly.entity_id
_entity_poly.type
_entity_poly.pdbx_seq_one_letter_code
_entity_poly.pdbx_strand_id
1 'polypeptide(L)'
;MLLKTMHREDVKSAIRKKYGSLNAFYEAENLAKRSVSDLFRGRTSGPTAEAVERVLQEQVSESNSLDCSSAPAPVHRPNEAGE
;
A
#
# COMPACT_ATOMS: atom_id res chain seq x y z
N MET A 1 3.97 -16.80 -2.04
CA MET A 1 3.11 -16.01 -1.14
C MET A 1 3.80 -14.71 -0.79
N LEU A 2 3.47 -13.63 -1.48
CA LEU A 2 4.05 -12.29 -1.27
C LEU A 2 3.83 -11.78 0.17
N LEU A 3 2.73 -12.19 0.79
CA LEU A 3 2.42 -11.85 2.19
C LEU A 3 3.46 -12.34 3.20
N LYS A 4 4.17 -13.43 2.90
CA LYS A 4 5.11 -14.04 3.87
C LYS A 4 6.43 -13.28 3.95
N THR A 5 6.76 -12.53 2.91
CA THR A 5 7.96 -11.67 2.79
C THR A 5 7.66 -10.20 3.10
N MET A 6 6.42 -9.74 2.94
CA MET A 6 6.00 -8.37 3.23
C MET A 6 5.77 -8.11 4.72
N HIS A 7 6.22 -6.94 5.21
CA HIS A 7 5.98 -6.54 6.60
C HIS A 7 4.50 -6.26 6.85
N ARG A 8 4.01 -6.58 8.05
CA ARG A 8 2.58 -6.43 8.41
C ARG A 8 2.07 -5.00 8.26
N GLU A 9 2.93 -4.01 8.49
CA GLU A 9 2.58 -2.60 8.30
C GLU A 9 2.45 -2.24 6.82
N ASP A 10 3.30 -2.81 5.96
CA ASP A 10 3.25 -2.55 4.53
C ASP A 10 1.96 -3.10 3.92
N VAL A 11 1.58 -4.32 4.33
CA VAL A 11 0.29 -4.93 3.98
C VAL A 11 -0.88 -4.03 4.40
N LYS A 12 -0.87 -3.46 5.61
CA LYS A 12 -1.92 -2.52 6.03
C LYS A 12 -1.91 -1.26 5.19
N SER A 13 -0.74 -0.72 4.87
CA SER A 13 -0.62 0.47 4.03
C SER A 13 -1.16 0.23 2.62
N ALA A 14 -0.84 -0.91 2.00
CA ALA A 14 -1.37 -1.29 0.69
C ALA A 14 -2.91 -1.37 0.70
N ILE A 15 -3.48 -2.03 1.72
CA ILE A 15 -4.94 -2.12 1.87
C ILE A 15 -5.56 -0.74 2.08
N ARG A 16 -4.94 0.12 2.91
CA ARG A 16 -5.44 1.48 3.17
C ARG A 16 -5.33 2.39 1.95
N LYS A 17 -4.31 2.24 1.10
CA LYS A 17 -4.19 2.99 -0.16
C LYS A 17 -5.33 2.65 -1.13
N LYS A 18 -5.69 1.37 -1.24
CA LYS A 18 -6.71 0.92 -2.18
C LYS A 18 -8.15 1.13 -1.69
N TYR A 19 -8.44 0.76 -0.44
CA TYR A 19 -9.80 0.79 0.11
C TYR A 19 -10.05 1.93 1.11
N GLY A 20 -9.02 2.73 1.43
CA GLY A 20 -9.09 3.80 2.43
C GLY A 20 -9.03 3.32 3.89
N SER A 21 -9.58 2.14 4.18
CA SER A 21 -9.64 1.57 5.53
C SER A 21 -9.67 0.05 5.52
N LEU A 22 -9.21 -0.55 6.63
CA LEU A 22 -9.29 -2.01 6.78
C LEU A 22 -10.76 -2.49 6.82
N ASN A 23 -11.68 -1.76 7.48
CA ASN A 23 -13.12 -2.09 7.47
C ASN A 23 -13.67 -2.22 6.05
N ALA A 24 -13.43 -1.22 5.21
CA ALA A 24 -13.88 -1.19 3.82
C ALA A 24 -13.32 -2.38 3.01
N PHE A 25 -12.09 -2.81 3.30
CA PHE A 25 -11.51 -3.99 2.67
C PHE A 25 -12.25 -5.29 3.01
N TYR A 26 -12.58 -5.53 4.29
CA TYR A 26 -13.30 -6.75 4.63
C TYR A 26 -14.74 -6.73 4.12
N GLU A 27 -15.37 -5.56 4.02
CA GLU A 27 -16.70 -5.41 3.42
C GLU A 27 -16.66 -5.66 1.91
N ALA A 28 -15.66 -5.11 1.20
CA ALA A 28 -15.51 -5.27 -0.24
C ALA A 28 -15.17 -6.70 -0.66
N GLU A 29 -14.29 -7.38 0.08
CA GLU A 29 -13.89 -8.77 -0.20
C GLU A 29 -14.79 -9.81 0.49
N ASN A 30 -15.87 -9.38 1.18
CA ASN A 30 -16.76 -10.25 1.95
C ASN A 30 -16.03 -11.14 2.98
N LEU A 31 -14.99 -10.59 3.63
CA LEU A 31 -14.14 -11.30 4.58
C LEU A 31 -14.57 -11.07 6.03
N ALA A 32 -14.43 -12.11 6.85
CA ALA A 32 -14.59 -11.95 8.29
C ALA A 32 -13.47 -11.09 8.88
N LYS A 33 -13.84 -10.02 9.60
CA LYS A 33 -12.90 -9.14 10.34
C LYS A 33 -11.92 -9.91 11.23
N ARG A 34 -12.40 -11.03 11.79
CA ARG A 34 -11.57 -11.93 12.62
C ARG A 34 -10.50 -12.65 11.80
N SER A 35 -10.78 -13.12 10.59
CA SER A 35 -9.78 -13.74 9.71
C SER A 35 -8.66 -12.78 9.32
N VAL A 36 -8.99 -11.51 9.07
CA VAL A 36 -7.99 -10.49 8.74
C VAL A 36 -7.11 -10.16 9.96
N SER A 37 -7.70 -10.14 11.16
CA SER A 37 -6.93 -9.99 12.40
C SER A 37 -6.03 -11.20 12.67
N ASP A 38 -6.50 -12.41 12.34
CA ASP A 38 -5.74 -13.65 12.45
C ASP A 38 -4.54 -13.66 11.48
N LEU A 39 -4.74 -13.15 10.26
CA LEU A 39 -3.69 -12.97 9.26
C LEU A 39 -2.54 -12.11 9.80
N PHE A 40 -2.86 -10.94 10.38
CA PHE A 40 -1.84 -10.06 10.98
C PHE A 40 -1.17 -10.65 12.23
N ARG A 41 -1.78 -11.66 12.86
CA ARG A 41 -1.19 -12.41 13.99
C ARG A 41 -0.36 -13.60 13.54
N GLY A 42 -0.29 -13.88 12.24
CA GLY A 42 0.49 -15.00 11.68
C GLY A 42 -0.32 -16.28 11.46
N ARG A 43 -1.64 -16.23 11.66
CA ARG A 43 -2.55 -17.32 11.26
C ARG A 43 -3.15 -16.99 9.90
N THR A 44 -2.66 -17.65 8.87
CA THR A 44 -3.15 -17.48 7.50
C THR A 44 -4.35 -18.39 7.23
N SER A 45 -5.52 -17.79 7.01
CA SER A 45 -6.64 -18.48 6.35
C SER A 45 -6.49 -18.29 4.85
N GLY A 46 -6.45 -19.40 4.09
CA GLY A 46 -6.28 -19.41 2.63
C GLY A 46 -7.03 -18.31 1.86
N PRO A 47 -8.36 -18.12 2.04
CA PRO A 47 -9.11 -17.12 1.29
C PRO A 47 -8.71 -15.68 1.63
N THR A 48 -8.33 -15.40 2.88
CA THR A 48 -7.88 -14.07 3.30
C THR A 48 -6.49 -13.76 2.76
N ALA A 49 -5.60 -14.76 2.71
CA ALA A 49 -4.28 -14.58 2.12
C ALA A 49 -4.38 -14.28 0.63
N GLU A 50 -5.24 -15.00 -0.10
CA GLU A 50 -5.45 -14.79 -1.54
C GLU A 50 -5.99 -13.38 -1.85
N ALA A 51 -7.03 -12.95 -1.14
CA ALA A 51 -7.58 -11.59 -1.26
C ALA A 51 -6.51 -10.51 -1.07
N VAL A 52 -5.67 -10.67 -0.04
CA VAL A 52 -4.59 -9.72 0.24
C VAL A 52 -3.48 -9.81 -0.82
N GLU A 53 -3.14 -10.99 -1.34
CA GLU A 53 -2.18 -11.12 -2.46
C GLU A 53 -2.65 -10.37 -3.70
N ARG A 54 -3.94 -10.45 -4.06
CA ARG A 54 -4.50 -9.72 -5.20
C ARG A 54 -4.34 -8.21 -5.05
N VAL A 55 -4.59 -7.68 -3.85
CA VAL A 55 -4.42 -6.25 -3.56
C VAL A 55 -2.95 -5.83 -3.68
N LEU A 56 -2.03 -6.61 -3.12
CA LEU A 56 -0.60 -6.32 -3.22
C LEU A 56 -0.10 -6.38 -4.67
N GLN A 57 -0.55 -7.36 -5.45
CA GLN A 57 -0.14 -7.54 -6.83
C GLN A 57 -0.59 -6.36 -7.70
N GLU A 58 -1.83 -5.88 -7.50
CA GLU A 58 -2.34 -4.69 -8.18
C GLU A 58 -1.53 -3.43 -7.83
N GLN A 59 -1.23 -3.22 -6.55
CA GLN A 59 -0.43 -2.06 -6.11
C GLN A 59 0.99 -2.05 -6.69
N VAL A 60 1.62 -3.22 -6.86
CA VAL A 60 2.94 -3.33 -7.51
C VAL A 60 2.84 -2.97 -8.99
N SER A 61 1.76 -3.38 -9.67
CA SER A 61 1.51 -3.01 -11.07
C SER A 61 1.21 -1.52 -11.24
N GLU A 62 0.44 -0.91 -10.33
CA GLU A 62 0.11 0.52 -10.37
C GLU A 62 1.30 1.42 -10.02
N SER A 63 2.13 1.02 -9.04
CA SER A 63 3.30 1.82 -8.61
C SER A 63 4.40 1.87 -9.68
N ASN A 64 4.44 0.92 -10.60
CA ASN A 64 5.40 0.92 -11.70
C ASN A 64 5.01 1.84 -12.87
N SER A 65 3.86 2.50 -12.79
CA SER A 65 3.35 3.39 -13.85
C SER A 65 3.62 4.88 -13.60
N LEU A 66 4.35 5.25 -12.53
CA LEU A 66 4.59 6.65 -12.16
C LEU A 66 6.09 6.96 -12.05
N ASP A 67 6.86 6.64 -13.10
CA ASP A 67 8.12 7.34 -13.36
C ASP A 67 7.99 8.18 -14.64
N CYS A 68 7.65 9.43 -14.43
CA CYS A 68 7.93 10.58 -15.30
C CYS A 68 7.91 11.84 -14.41
N SER A 69 8.71 11.83 -13.33
CA SER A 69 9.02 13.06 -12.60
C SER A 69 10.28 13.68 -13.19
N SER A 70 10.12 14.54 -14.20
CA SER A 70 11.16 15.53 -14.54
C SER A 70 10.58 16.93 -14.40
N ALA A 71 10.50 17.42 -13.16
CA ALA A 71 10.50 18.85 -12.90
C ALA A 71 11.04 19.15 -11.49
N PRO A 72 12.36 19.28 -11.29
CA PRO A 72 12.84 20.20 -10.27
C PRO A 72 12.67 21.62 -10.80
N ALA A 73 11.64 22.33 -10.33
CA ALA A 73 11.54 23.77 -10.53
C ALA A 73 12.80 24.46 -9.97
N PRO A 74 13.51 25.31 -10.72
CA PRO A 74 14.67 26.02 -10.19
C PRO A 74 14.20 27.15 -9.27
N VAL A 75 14.13 26.86 -7.96
CA VAL A 75 13.95 27.87 -6.91
C VAL A 75 15.32 28.31 -6.38
N HIS A 76 16.11 28.98 -7.21
CA HIS A 76 17.24 29.78 -6.73
C HIS A 76 17.02 31.24 -7.11
N ARG A 77 16.60 32.03 -6.13
CA ARG A 77 16.58 33.50 -6.19
C ARG A 77 17.91 33.97 -5.58
N PRO A 78 18.92 34.39 -6.35
CA PRO A 78 20.07 35.03 -5.75
C PRO A 78 19.63 36.42 -5.25
N ASN A 79 19.76 36.64 -3.95
CA ASN A 79 19.72 37.97 -3.37
C ASN A 79 21.15 38.30 -2.96
N GLU A 80 21.89 39.00 -3.83
CA GLU A 80 23.18 39.59 -3.47
C GLU A 80 23.10 41.09 -3.74
N ALA A 81 23.12 41.83 -2.63
CA ALA A 81 23.32 43.25 -2.53
C ALA A 81 24.71 43.50 -1.93
N GLY A 82 25.42 44.52 -2.42
CA GLY A 82 26.75 44.98 -1.98
C GLY A 82 27.68 45.12 -3.19
N GLU A 83 28.27 46.27 -3.53
CA GLU A 83 28.51 47.55 -2.83
C GLU A 83 28.42 48.72 -3.82
#